data_AF-M6JDE1-F1
#
_entry.id   AF-M6JDE1-F1
#
_cell.length_a   1.000
_cell.length_b   1.000
_cell.length_c   1.000
_cell.angle_alpha   90.00
_cell.angle_beta   90.00
_cell.angle_gamma   90.00
#
_symmetry.space_group_name_H-M   'P 1'
#
loop_
_entity.id
_entity.type
_entity.pdbx_description
1 polymer ?
#
loop_
_entity_poly.entity_id
_entity_poly.type
_entity_poly.pdbx_seq_one_letter_code
_entity_poly.pdbx_strand_id
1 'polypeptide(L)' 'MSELDFSKSGIVQKPCQRCGKIFGCGAALNSCECFSVNLSPEILKQLQTIYGDCLCVPCLKHLSGKT' A
#
# COMPACT_ATOMS: atom_id res chain seq x y z
N MET A 1 23.21 12.97 19.66
CA MET A 1 23.13 12.44 18.28
C MET A 1 22.17 11.26 18.34
N SER A 2 21.15 11.26 17.48
CA SER A 2 20.07 10.28 17.36
C SER A 2 18.82 10.54 18.22
N GLU A 3 18.25 11.73 18.06
CA GLU A 3 16.83 11.98 18.30
C GLU A 3 16.08 11.46 17.06
N LEU A 4 15.46 10.28 17.18
CA LEU A 4 14.59 9.76 16.14
C LEU A 4 13.33 10.64 16.16
N ASP A 5 13.26 11.57 15.22
CA ASP A 5 12.13 12.46 14.98
C ASP A 5 10.88 11.62 14.63
N PHE A 6 10.06 11.37 15.65
CA PHE A 6 8.83 10.56 15.58
C PHE A 6 7.59 11.43 15.29
N SER A 7 7.76 12.57 14.62
CA SER A 7 6.73 13.61 14.54
C SER A 7 6.33 13.94 13.11
N LYS A 8 5.95 12.91 12.32
CA LYS A 8 5.10 13.15 11.15
C LYS A 8 4.29 11.92 10.75
N SER A 9 3.37 11.51 11.62
CA SER A 9 2.50 10.35 11.39
C SER A 9 1.37 10.69 10.39
N GLY A 10 1.71 10.83 9.12
CA GLY A 10 0.76 10.88 7.99
C GLY A 10 0.40 9.49 7.46
N ILE A 11 0.52 8.48 8.32
CA ILE A 11 0.14 7.10 8.05
C ILE A 11 -1.31 6.95 8.51
N VAL A 12 -2.22 6.70 7.57
CA VAL A 12 -3.64 6.49 7.87
C VAL A 12 -3.93 5.00 7.96
N GLN A 13 -4.51 4.55 9.07
CA GLN A 13 -4.96 3.17 9.20
C GLN A 13 -6.27 2.97 8.44
N LYS A 14 -6.29 2.03 7.50
CA LYS A 14 -7.51 1.70 6.75
C LYS A 14 -7.58 0.22 6.36
N PRO A 15 -8.79 -0.33 6.16
CA PRO A 15 -8.96 -1.71 5.74
C PRO A 15 -8.55 -1.92 4.28
N CYS A 16 -7.81 -2.98 4.00
CA CYS A 16 -7.52 -3.41 2.64
C CYS A 16 -8.80 -3.89 1.95
N GLN A 17 -9.13 -3.33 0.78
CA GLN A 17 -10.32 -3.72 0.01
C GLN A 17 -10.30 -5.18 -0.48
N ARG A 18 -9.12 -5.82 -0.57
CA ARG A 18 -8.99 -7.22 -1.00
C ARG A 18 -9.13 -8.23 0.14
N CYS A 19 -8.51 -7.98 1.29
CA CYS A 19 -8.42 -8.96 2.38
C CYS A 19 -9.05 -8.51 3.71
N GLY A 20 -9.53 -7.27 3.79
CA GLY A 20 -10.16 -6.70 4.99
C GLY A 20 -9.19 -6.35 6.13
N LYS A 21 -7.91 -6.70 6.05
CA LYS A 21 -6.94 -6.40 7.12
C LYS A 21 -6.69 -4.89 7.23
N ILE A 22 -6.65 -4.39 8.46
CA ILE A 22 -6.23 -3.01 8.75
C ILE A 22 -4.72 -2.89 8.52
N PHE A 23 -4.30 -1.89 7.75
CA PHE A 23 -2.90 -1.59 7.52
C PHE A 23 -2.65 -0.08 7.52
N GLY A 24 -1.40 0.31 7.79
CA GLY A 24 -0.96 1.70 7.69
C GLY A 24 -0.71 2.10 6.23
N CYS A 25 -1.49 3.04 5.72
CA CYS A 25 -1.31 3.62 4.40
C CYS A 25 -0.56 4.95 4.50
N GLY A 26 0.70 4.97 4.08
CA GLY A 26 1.53 6.17 3.96
C GLY A 26 1.44 6.85 2.59
N ALA A 27 0.40 6.57 1.79
CA ALA A 27 0.30 7.09 0.42
C ALA A 27 0.23 8.62 0.37
N ALA A 28 -0.44 9.25 1.35
CA ALA A 28 -0.50 10.70 1.49
C ALA A 28 0.89 11.35 1.73
N LEU A 29 1.84 10.58 2.26
CA LEU A 29 3.22 11.01 2.49
C LEU A 29 4.19 10.53 1.40
N ASN A 30 3.69 9.88 0.35
CA ASN A 30 4.52 9.18 -0.64
C ASN A 30 5.52 8.18 -0.01
N SER A 31 5.20 7.66 1.19
CA SER A 31 6.10 6.78 1.97
C SER A 31 5.52 5.38 2.17
N CYS A 32 4.50 5.00 1.41
CA CYS A 32 3.91 3.68 1.52
C CYS A 32 4.78 2.62 0.85
N GLU A 33 5.03 1.51 1.55
CA GLU A 33 5.72 0.34 0.99
C GLU A 33 5.05 -0.24 -0.26
N CYS A 34 3.77 0.08 -0.51
CA CYS A 34 3.08 -0.34 -1.75
C CYS A 34 3.77 0.17 -3.01
N PHE A 35 4.48 1.30 -2.96
CA PHE A 35 5.21 1.87 -4.10
C PHE A 35 6.46 1.05 -4.47
N SER A 36 6.99 0.26 -3.54
CA SER A 36 8.10 -0.65 -3.81
C SER A 36 7.65 -1.94 -4.50
N VAL A 37 6.33 -2.22 -4.51
CA VAL A 37 5.79 -3.39 -5.19
C VAL A 37 5.73 -3.12 -6.69
N ASN A 38 6.55 -3.83 -7.44
CA ASN A 38 6.56 -3.73 -8.89
C ASN A 38 5.34 -4.48 -9.47
N LEU A 39 4.43 -3.76 -10.10
CA LEU A 39 3.21 -4.31 -10.70
C LEU A 39 3.20 -3.98 -12.18
N SER A 40 2.86 -4.96 -13.02
CA SER A 40 2.66 -4.71 -14.45
C SER A 40 1.55 -3.67 -14.66
N PRO A 41 1.65 -2.83 -15.69
CA PRO A 41 0.64 -1.79 -15.97
C PRO A 41 -0.75 -2.37 -16.19
N GLU A 42 -0.86 -3.58 -16.75
CA GLU A 42 -2.11 -4.31 -16.90
C GLU A 42 -2.77 -4.63 -15.56
N ILE A 43 -1.99 -5.11 -14.58
CA ILE A 43 -2.48 -5.40 -13.22
C ILE A 43 -2.86 -4.10 -12.53
N LEU A 44 -2.02 -3.05 -12.59
CA LEU A 44 -2.36 -1.75 -12.00
C LEU A 44 -3.69 -1.19 -12.54
N LYS A 45 -3.91 -1.29 -13.85
CA LYS A 45 -5.17 -0.83 -14.47
C LYS A 45 -6.36 -1.66 -13.99
N GLN A 46 -6.22 -2.98 -13.88
CA GLN A 46 -7.26 -3.83 -13.31
C GLN A 46 -7.55 -3.46 -11.85
N LEU A 47 -6.52 -3.24 -11.04
CA LEU A 47 -6.69 -2.87 -9.63
C LEU A 47 -7.41 -1.54 -9.47
N GLN A 48 -7.10 -0.54 -10.29
CA GLN A 48 -7.80 0.75 -10.28
C GLN A 48 -9.27 0.65 -10.71
N THR A 49 -9.61 -0.33 -11.55
CA THR A 49 -11.00 -0.58 -11.96
C THR A 49 -11.78 -1.37 -10.90
N ILE A 50 -11.13 -2.34 -10.24
CA ILE A 50 -11.79 -3.27 -9.31
C ILE A 50 -11.87 -2.68 -7.89
N TYR A 51 -10.84 -1.96 -7.47
CA TYR A 51 -10.72 -1.43 -6.11
C TYR A 51 -10.69 0.10 -6.13
N GLY A 52 -11.62 0.71 -5.40
CA GLY A 52 -11.67 2.17 -5.23
C GLY A 52 -10.73 2.72 -4.14
N ASP A 53 -10.05 1.85 -3.39
CA ASP A 53 -9.21 2.23 -2.26
C ASP A 53 -7.90 1.42 -2.22
N CYS A 54 -7.01 1.70 -1.26
CA CYS A 54 -5.70 1.06 -1.24
C CYS A 54 -5.73 -0.40 -0.78
N LEU A 55 -4.78 -1.16 -1.31
CA LEU A 55 -4.50 -2.53 -0.93
C LEU A 55 -3.21 -2.60 -0.10
N CYS A 56 -3.17 -3.55 0.84
CA CYS A 56 -1.96 -3.78 1.61
C CYS A 56 -0.85 -4.45 0.76
N VAL A 57 0.41 -4.23 1.15
CA VAL A 57 1.60 -4.80 0.51
C VAL A 57 1.50 -6.30 0.23
N PRO A 58 1.11 -7.18 1.17
CA PRO A 58 1.03 -8.62 0.89
C PRO A 58 -0.01 -8.95 -0.20
N CYS A 59 -1.13 -8.23 -0.23
CA CYS A 59 -2.11 -8.39 -1.30
C CYS A 59 -1.55 -7.96 -2.65
N LEU A 60 -0.83 -6.84 -2.70
CA LEU A 60 -0.19 -6.36 -3.93
C LEU A 60 0.89 -7.32 -4.42
N LYS A 61 1.76 -7.83 -3.53
CA LYS A 61 2.78 -8.83 -3.88
C LYS A 61 2.17 -10.10 -4.46
N HIS A 62 1.07 -10.57 -3.88
CA HIS A 62 0.35 -11.73 -4.39
C HIS A 62 -0.27 -11.46 -5.78
N LEU A 63 -0.70 -10.22 -6.08
CA LEU A 63 -1.20 -9.83 -7.42
C LEU A 63 -0.07 -9.64 -8.44
N SER A 64 1.12 -9.26 -7.98
CA SER A 64 2.34 -9.13 -8.81
C SER A 64 2.83 -10.49 -9.34
N GLY A 65 2.29 -11.61 -8.85
CA GLY A 65 2.69 -12.95 -9.29
C GLY A 65 4.06 -13.40 -8.77
N LYS A 66 4.68 -12.64 -7.86
CA LYS A 66 5.86 -13.08 -7.11
C LYS A 66 5.39 -13.98 -5.96
N THR A 67 5.39 -15.28 -6.22
CA THR A 67 5.22 -16.34 -5.21
C THR A 67 6.54 -16.55 -4.48
#